data_AF-A0A4Q9KPR4-F1
#
_entry.id   AF-A0A4Q9KPR4-F1
#
_cell.length_a   1.000
_cell.length_b   1.000
_cell.length_c   1.000
_cell.angle_alpha   90.00
_cell.angle_beta   90.00
_cell.angle_gamma   90.00
#
_symmetry.space_group_name_H-M   'P 1'
#
loop_
_entity.id
_entity.type
_entity.pdbx_description
1 polymer ?
#
loop_
_entity_poly.entity_id
_entity_poly.type
_entity_poly.pdbx_seq_one_letter_code
_entity_poly.pdbx_strand_id
1 'polypeptide(L)'
;NLRGCKFIRINFCKLNCECKFLYSLKKLDIWLVRINNEDLKFICNFRNLQNLTLALSGLDLYALEDCLILLKIYQFSTHVNIADRGFIKLFGCLNEKGIRVIRI
;
A
#
# COMPACT_ATOMS: atom_id res chain seq x y z
N ASN A 1 13.18 -7.02 -3.58
CA ASN A 1 12.20 -6.08 -4.19
C ASN A 1 11.25 -6.91 -5.05
N LEU A 2 9.96 -6.94 -4.72
CA LEU A 2 8.93 -7.61 -5.53
C LEU A 2 8.31 -6.55 -6.45
N ARG A 3 8.40 -6.75 -7.78
CA ARG A 3 7.89 -5.81 -8.79
C ARG A 3 7.21 -6.61 -9.91
N GLY A 4 5.97 -6.23 -10.27
CA GLY A 4 5.22 -6.90 -11.34
C GLY A 4 4.73 -8.33 -11.02
N CYS A 5 4.72 -8.72 -9.75
CA CYS A 5 4.23 -10.05 -9.34
C CYS A 5 2.70 -10.09 -9.43
N LYS A 6 2.15 -11.06 -10.17
CA LYS A 6 0.72 -11.38 -10.15
C LYS A 6 0.48 -12.46 -9.11
N PHE A 7 -0.17 -12.10 -8.00
CA PHE A 7 -0.70 -13.11 -7.07
C PHE A 7 -1.98 -13.68 -7.69
N ILE A 8 -1.88 -14.88 -8.27
CA ILE A 8 -3.02 -15.56 -8.87
C ILE A 8 -3.77 -16.29 -7.76
N ARG A 9 -5.04 -15.91 -7.52
CA ARG A 9 -6.03 -16.63 -6.70
C ARG A 9 -5.79 -16.69 -5.18
N ILE A 10 -4.94 -15.85 -4.61
CA ILE A 10 -4.77 -15.76 -3.14
C ILE A 10 -4.79 -14.32 -2.64
N ASN A 11 -5.51 -14.08 -1.55
CA ASN A 11 -5.36 -12.86 -0.75
C ASN A 11 -3.90 -12.81 -0.25
N PHE A 12 -3.29 -11.64 -0.35
CA PHE A 12 -1.92 -11.39 0.08
C PHE A 12 -1.73 -11.70 1.57
N CYS A 13 -2.78 -11.53 2.38
CA CYS A 13 -2.78 -11.88 3.80
C CYS A 13 -2.60 -13.38 4.11
N LYS A 14 -2.73 -14.27 3.11
CA LYS A 14 -2.47 -15.72 3.27
C LYS A 14 -0.99 -16.08 3.23
N LEU A 15 -0.11 -15.12 2.97
CA LEU A 15 1.32 -15.31 3.16
C LEU A 15 1.58 -15.48 4.66
N ASN A 16 2.15 -16.61 5.08
CA ASN A 16 2.46 -16.88 6.49
C ASN A 16 3.26 -15.72 7.11
N CYS A 17 2.93 -15.32 8.34
CA CYS A 17 3.58 -14.26 9.09
C CYS A 17 5.07 -14.51 9.40
N GLU A 18 5.56 -15.73 9.18
CA GLU A 18 7.00 -16.06 9.24
C GLU A 18 7.77 -15.74 7.95
N CYS A 19 7.14 -15.09 6.97
CA CYS A 19 7.80 -14.80 5.71
C CYS A 19 8.96 -13.81 5.88
N LYS A 20 10.18 -14.27 5.57
CA LYS A 20 11.43 -13.48 5.59
C LYS A 20 11.36 -12.15 4.86
N PHE A 21 10.41 -11.96 3.93
CA PHE A 21 10.23 -10.69 3.24
C PHE A 21 9.61 -9.59 4.13
N LEU A 22 8.85 -9.90 5.18
CA LEU A 22 8.25 -8.89 6.08
C LEU A 22 9.33 -8.03 6.75
N TYR A 23 10.51 -8.61 6.94
CA TYR A 23 11.66 -7.97 7.58
C TYR A 23 12.73 -7.51 6.60
N SER A 24 12.63 -7.78 5.31
CA SER A 24 13.69 -7.45 4.34
C SER A 24 13.22 -6.60 3.16
N LEU A 25 11.91 -6.55 2.90
CA LEU A 25 11.37 -5.88 1.73
C LEU A 25 11.26 -4.37 1.96
N LYS A 26 12.00 -3.60 1.14
CA LYS A 26 11.93 -2.14 1.12
C LYS A 26 10.92 -1.59 0.12
N LYS A 27 10.64 -2.34 -0.95
CA LYS A 27 9.74 -1.91 -2.03
C LYS A 27 8.73 -3.01 -2.32
N LEU A 28 7.44 -2.69 -2.14
CA LEU A 28 6.31 -3.55 -2.46
C LEU A 28 5.48 -2.90 -3.57
N ASP A 29 5.36 -3.62 -4.68
CA ASP A 29 4.50 -3.21 -5.79
C ASP A 29 3.49 -4.31 -6.10
N ILE A 30 2.23 -4.03 -5.77
CA ILE A 30 1.09 -4.93 -5.94
C ILE A 30 -0.10 -4.21 -6.58
N TRP A 31 0.17 -3.22 -7.44
CA TRP A 31 -0.89 -2.43 -8.07
C TRP A 31 -1.89 -3.25 -8.92
N LEU A 32 -1.44 -4.34 -9.54
CA LEU A 32 -2.28 -5.28 -10.30
C LEU A 32 -3.01 -6.30 -9.42
N VAL A 33 -2.82 -6.26 -8.11
CA VAL A 33 -3.42 -7.20 -7.17
C VAL A 33 -4.67 -6.54 -6.59
N ARG A 34 -5.80 -7.23 -6.73
CA ARG A 34 -7.02 -6.84 -6.01
C ARG A 34 -6.80 -7.14 -4.53
N ILE A 35 -6.59 -6.10 -3.75
CA ILE A 35 -6.44 -6.19 -2.30
C ILE A 35 -7.75 -5.81 -1.61
N ASN A 36 -8.01 -6.43 -0.46
CA ASN A 36 -9.10 -6.06 0.44
C ASN A 36 -8.56 -5.44 1.75
N ASN A 37 -9.46 -5.11 2.68
CA ASN A 37 -9.06 -4.52 3.96
C ASN A 37 -8.23 -5.48 4.85
N GLU A 38 -8.33 -6.80 4.68
CA GLU A 38 -7.49 -7.76 5.40
C GLU A 38 -6.07 -7.79 4.85
N ASP A 39 -5.93 -7.72 3.52
CA ASP A 39 -4.64 -7.57 2.85
C ASP A 39 -3.95 -6.28 3.28
N LEU A 40 -4.72 -5.19 3.41
CA LEU A 40 -4.22 -3.92 3.91
C LEU A 40 -3.68 -4.03 5.34
N LYS A 41 -4.40 -4.69 6.25
CA LYS A 41 -3.91 -4.97 7.61
C LYS A 41 -2.62 -5.80 7.58
N PHE A 42 -2.55 -6.79 6.71
CA PHE A 42 -1.35 -7.62 6.57
C PHE A 42 -0.14 -6.82 6.05
N ILE A 43 -0.37 -5.90 5.12
CA ILE A 43 0.68 -4.99 4.59
C ILE A 43 1.32 -4.19 5.73
N CYS A 44 0.58 -3.82 6.78
CA CYS A 44 1.16 -3.09 7.90
C CYS A 44 2.20 -3.91 8.72
N ASN A 45 2.35 -5.22 8.47
CA ASN A 45 3.38 -6.06 9.10
C ASN A 45 4.78 -5.89 8.48
N PHE A 46 4.93 -5.19 7.35
CA PHE A 46 6.23 -4.99 6.71
C PHE A 46 7.06 -3.94 7.45
N ARG A 47 8.02 -4.38 8.25
CA ARG A 47 8.78 -3.51 9.18
C ARG A 47 9.79 -2.59 8.50
N ASN A 48 10.27 -2.98 7.33
CA ASN A 48 11.32 -2.27 6.59
C ASN A 48 10.80 -1.69 5.27
N LEU A 49 9.48 -1.62 5.09
CA LEU A 49 8.89 -1.09 3.87
C LEU A 49 9.13 0.41 3.78
N GLN A 50 9.48 0.84 2.58
CA GLN A 50 9.84 2.22 2.30
C GLN A 50 9.06 2.77 1.11
N ASN A 51 8.74 1.93 0.14
CA ASN A 51 7.90 2.24 -1.01
C ASN A 51 6.76 1.24 -1.12
N LEU A 52 5.56 1.77 -1.28
CA LEU A 52 4.36 0.96 -1.47
C LEU A 52 3.61 1.43 -2.72
N THR A 53 3.30 0.50 -3.61
CA THR A 53 2.48 0.75 -4.81
C THR A 53 1.21 -0.11 -4.76
N LEU A 54 0.04 0.54 -4.75
CA LEU A 54 -1.29 -0.09 -4.65
C LEU A 54 -2.27 0.49 -5.67
N ALA A 55 -3.25 -0.31 -6.09
CA ALA A 55 -4.50 0.21 -6.65
C ALA A 55 -5.46 0.60 -5.52
N LEU A 56 -6.14 1.74 -5.65
CA LEU A 56 -7.06 2.23 -4.61
C LEU A 56 -8.51 1.70 -4.75
N SER A 57 -8.82 0.98 -5.82
CA SER A 57 -10.20 0.59 -6.12
C SER A 57 -10.79 -0.33 -5.05
N GLY A 58 -11.86 0.11 -4.39
CA GLY A 58 -12.61 -0.69 -3.42
C GLY A 58 -11.99 -0.77 -2.02
N LEU A 59 -10.99 0.05 -1.71
CA LEU A 59 -10.43 0.20 -0.36
C LEU A 59 -11.14 1.31 0.41
N ASP A 60 -11.25 1.13 1.72
CA ASP A 60 -11.64 2.20 2.62
C ASP A 60 -10.48 3.22 2.75
N LEU A 61 -10.75 4.49 2.47
CA LEU A 61 -9.73 5.53 2.44
C LEU A 61 -9.14 5.84 3.82
N TYR A 62 -9.95 5.74 4.88
CA TYR A 62 -9.48 5.98 6.25
C TYR A 62 -8.57 4.84 6.70
N ALA A 63 -8.96 3.59 6.44
CA ALA A 63 -8.12 2.44 6.73
C ALA A 63 -6.79 2.48 5.95
N LEU A 64 -6.83 2.94 4.70
CA LEU A 64 -5.63 3.14 3.88
C LEU A 64 -4.72 4.21 4.47
N GLU A 65 -5.28 5.37 4.84
CA GLU A 65 -4.54 6.45 5.49
C GLU A 65 -3.80 5.94 6.73
N ASP A 66 -4.53 5.27 7.62
CA ASP A 66 -3.97 4.72 8.86
C ASP A 66 -2.84 3.74 8.59
N CYS A 67 -3.01 2.79 7.65
CA CYS A 67 -1.95 1.83 7.36
C CYS A 67 -0.70 2.50 6.75
N LEU A 68 -0.87 3.48 5.85
CA LEU A 68 0.27 4.18 5.24
C LEU A 68 1.06 4.98 6.27
N ILE A 69 0.38 5.62 7.22
CA ILE A 69 1.01 6.35 8.33
C ILE A 69 1.72 5.37 9.27
N LEU A 70 1.08 4.27 9.65
CA LEU A 70 1.66 3.25 10.53
C LEU A 70 2.92 2.61 9.95
N LEU A 71 2.93 2.39 8.64
CA LEU A 71 4.06 1.80 7.93
C LEU A 71 5.31 2.70 7.91
N LYS A 72 5.17 4.00 8.18
CA LYS A 72 6.27 4.97 8.10
C LYS A 72 7.03 4.92 6.76
N ILE A 73 6.32 4.64 5.66
CA ILE A 73 6.90 4.66 4.32
C ILE A 73 7.30 6.09 3.92
N TYR A 74 8.27 6.23 3.02
CA TYR A 74 8.61 7.54 2.46
C TYR A 74 7.86 7.84 1.16
N GLN A 75 7.40 6.81 0.45
CA GLN A 75 6.76 6.97 -0.85
C GLN A 75 5.57 6.03 -1.02
N PHE A 76 4.44 6.61 -1.37
CA PHE A 76 3.25 5.90 -1.82
C PHE A 76 3.04 6.12 -3.32
N SER A 77 2.67 5.08 -4.06
CA SER A 77 2.45 5.16 -5.49
C SER A 77 1.13 4.50 -5.90
N THR A 78 0.37 5.12 -6.80
CA THR A 78 -0.93 4.58 -7.20
C THR A 78 -1.37 5.06 -8.59
N HIS A 79 -2.18 4.22 -9.25
CA HIS A 79 -2.87 4.54 -10.50
C HIS A 79 -4.29 5.03 -10.19
N VAL A 80 -4.52 6.35 -10.16
CA VAL A 80 -5.84 6.95 -9.94
C VAL A 80 -6.02 8.21 -10.78
N ASN A 81 -7.23 8.37 -11.34
CA ASN A 81 -7.66 9.59 -12.02
C ASN A 81 -8.37 10.52 -10.99
N ILE A 82 -7.87 11.74 -10.79
CA ILE A 82 -8.06 12.55 -9.56
C ILE A 82 -9.34 13.41 -9.60
N ALA A 83 -10.49 12.82 -9.93
CA ALA A 83 -11.75 13.56 -9.82
C ALA A 83 -12.38 13.47 -8.41
N ASP A 84 -11.95 12.51 -7.59
CA ASP A 84 -12.56 12.24 -6.29
C ASP A 84 -11.95 13.10 -5.17
N ARG A 85 -12.82 13.83 -4.43
CA ARG A 85 -12.40 14.66 -3.30
C ARG A 85 -11.77 13.86 -2.15
N GLY A 86 -12.19 12.61 -1.96
CA GLY A 86 -11.63 11.70 -0.97
C GLY A 86 -10.14 11.43 -1.23
N PHE A 87 -9.76 11.19 -2.48
CA PHE A 87 -8.35 11.00 -2.84
C PHE A 87 -7.53 12.29 -2.70
N ILE A 88 -8.11 13.45 -3.03
CA ILE A 88 -7.44 14.75 -2.81
C ILE A 88 -7.11 14.93 -1.33
N LYS A 89 -8.08 14.67 -0.44
CA LYS A 89 -7.89 14.77 1.01
C LYS A 89 -6.84 13.78 1.53
N LEU A 90 -6.92 12.52 1.13
CA LEU A 90 -5.94 11.49 1.48
C LEU A 90 -4.53 11.91 1.08
N PHE A 91 -4.32 12.33 -0.16
CA PHE A 91 -3.00 12.73 -0.65
C PHE A 91 -2.47 13.98 0.06
N GLY A 92 -3.34 14.92 0.45
CA GLY A 92 -2.98 16.05 1.30
C GLY A 92 -2.41 15.59 2.64
N CYS A 93 -3.15 14.72 3.35
CA CYS A 93 -2.70 14.18 4.63
C CYS A 93 -1.37 13.42 4.53
N LEU A 94 -1.22 12.55 3.53
CA LEU A 94 0.04 11.81 3.33
C LEU A 94 1.23 12.74 3.13
N ASN A 95 1.09 13.81 2.33
CA ASN A 95 2.15 14.79 2.13
C ASN A 95 2.49 15.56 3.42
N GLU A 96 1.50 15.93 4.24
CA GLU A 96 1.73 16.57 5.55
C GLU A 96 2.49 15.65 6.52
N LYS A 97 2.31 14.33 6.40
CA LYS A 97 3.07 13.32 7.15
C LYS A 97 4.44 13.00 6.53
N GLY A 98 4.84 13.71 5.48
CA GLY A 98 6.14 13.52 4.80
C GLY A 98 6.19 12.32 3.85
N ILE A 99 5.04 11.74 3.51
CA ILE A 99 4.94 10.61 2.58
C ILE A 99 4.74 11.16 1.16
N ARG A 100 5.74 10.98 0.30
CA ARG A 100 5.66 11.42 -1.10
C ARG A 100 4.66 10.57 -1.88
N VAL A 101 3.62 11.19 -2.41
CA VAL A 101 2.66 10.52 -3.30
C VAL A 101 3.10 10.64 -4.77
N ILE A 102 3.24 9.50 -5.46
CA ILE A 102 3.48 9.44 -6.91
C ILE A 102 2.25 8.84 -7.60
N ARG A 103 1.78 9.54 -8.63
CA ARG A 103 0.71 9.04 -9.50
C ARG A 103 1.38 8.45 -10.72
N ILE A 104 1.12 7.18 -10.98
CA ILE A 104 1.65 6.42 -12.12
C ILE A 104 0.53 6.05 -13.06
#